data_AF-C0L3V6-F1
#
_entry.id   AF-C0L3V6-F1
#
_cell.length_a   1.000
_cell.length_b   1.000
_cell.length_c   1.000
_cell.angle_alpha   90.00
_cell.angle_beta   90.00
_cell.angle_gamma   90.00
#
_symmetry.space_group_name_H-M   'P 1'
#
loop_
_entity.id
_entity.type
_entity.pdbx_description
1 polymer ?
#
loop_
_entity_poly.entity_id
_entity_poly.type
_entity_poly.pdbx_seq_one_letter_code
_entity_poly.pdbx_strand_id
1 'polypeptide(L)'
;TYLLGMHNGKLLCGARFIDSTQPTMMSEVFHEYFEGISGLPTDIPCCEISRLFLDKERRDSAGLHGLPASKVLFLAMIFYCMKRNYRGMYAVASRGMYAIFRHANWKIEVIQKGLSEKGEVIYYIFMPASMSIVEDIITRDKASGWLREMSRHLRHL
;
A
#
# COMPACT_ATOMS: atom_id res chain seq x y z
N THR A 1 2.64 -5.49 12.14
CA THR A 1 3.47 -4.26 12.17
C THR A 1 2.69 -3.06 11.65
N TYR A 2 2.95 -1.86 12.14
CA TYR A 2 2.36 -0.62 11.62
C TYR A 2 3.44 0.29 11.05
N LEU A 3 3.18 0.89 9.89
CA LEU A 3 3.96 1.98 9.33
C LEU A 3 3.12 3.26 9.49
N LEU A 4 3.66 4.25 10.20
CA LEU A 4 2.95 5.46 10.59
C LEU A 4 3.71 6.70 10.11
N GLY A 5 3.02 7.56 9.37
CA GLY A 5 3.53 8.86 8.94
C GLY A 5 3.08 9.96 9.92
N MET A 6 4.05 10.59 10.55
CA MET A 6 3.84 11.64 11.55
C MET A 6 4.33 12.99 11.03
N HIS A 7 3.66 14.07 11.42
CA HIS A 7 4.13 15.44 11.21
C HIS A 7 3.87 16.25 12.48
N ASN A 8 4.92 16.87 13.03
CA ASN A 8 4.85 17.66 14.27
C ASN A 8 4.10 16.93 15.41
N GLY A 9 4.45 15.66 15.62
CA GLY A 9 3.84 14.82 16.66
C GLY A 9 2.41 14.34 16.37
N LYS A 10 1.81 14.70 15.21
CA LYS A 10 0.46 14.27 14.82
C LYS A 10 0.50 13.18 13.76
N LEU A 11 -0.35 12.17 13.94
CA LEU A 11 -0.55 11.10 12.95
C LEU A 11 -1.30 11.63 11.73
N LEU A 12 -0.68 11.46 10.56
CA LEU A 12 -1.23 11.86 9.26
C LEU A 12 -1.66 10.68 8.41
N CYS A 13 -0.87 9.62 8.38
CA CYS A 13 -1.13 8.49 7.48
C CYS A 13 -0.52 7.20 8.00
N GLY A 14 -0.88 6.08 7.40
CA GLY A 14 -0.26 4.81 7.75
C GLY A 14 -0.90 3.60 7.11
N ALA A 15 -0.30 2.45 7.38
CA ALA A 15 -0.76 1.13 6.94
C ALA A 15 -0.39 0.07 7.98
N ARG A 16 -1.17 -1.01 8.04
CA ARG A 16 -0.88 -2.20 8.84
C ARG A 16 -0.38 -3.32 7.93
N PHE A 17 0.74 -3.92 8.29
CA PHE A 17 1.33 -5.09 7.66
C PHE A 17 1.12 -6.31 8.54
N ILE A 18 0.63 -7.39 7.95
CA ILE A 18 0.43 -8.70 8.58
C ILE A 18 1.29 -9.69 7.81
N ASP A 19 2.21 -10.35 8.51
CA ASP A 19 3.09 -11.35 7.90
C ASP A 19 2.26 -12.56 7.41
N SER A 20 2.63 -13.18 6.28
CA SER A 20 1.86 -14.30 5.71
C SER A 20 1.81 -15.54 6.60
N THR A 21 2.68 -15.65 7.60
CA THR A 21 2.64 -16.72 8.61
C THR A 21 1.57 -16.51 9.69
N GLN A 22 0.90 -15.36 9.69
CA GLN A 22 -0.14 -15.00 10.66
C GLN A 22 -1.53 -15.01 10.01
N PRO A 23 -2.61 -15.14 10.79
CA PRO A 23 -3.97 -14.92 10.28
C PRO A 23 -4.12 -13.53 9.64
N THR A 24 -4.57 -13.50 8.40
CA THR A 24 -4.75 -12.30 7.57
C THR A 24 -6.23 -11.99 7.36
N MET A 25 -6.57 -10.78 6.90
CA MET A 25 -7.96 -10.52 6.50
C MET A 25 -8.36 -11.42 5.33
N MET A 26 -7.44 -11.69 4.40
CA MET A 26 -7.65 -12.62 3.30
C MET A 26 -8.02 -14.02 3.81
N SER A 27 -7.24 -14.60 4.72
CA SER A 27 -7.51 -15.96 5.22
C SER A 27 -8.73 -16.05 6.14
N GLU A 28 -9.03 -15.01 6.92
CA GLU A 28 -10.08 -15.06 7.94
C GLU A 28 -11.44 -14.52 7.45
N VAL A 29 -11.43 -13.46 6.64
CA VAL A 29 -12.64 -12.67 6.33
C VAL A 29 -12.98 -12.73 4.85
N PHE A 30 -11.98 -12.58 3.98
CA PHE A 30 -12.25 -12.35 2.56
C PHE A 30 -12.15 -13.59 1.68
N HIS A 31 -11.65 -14.72 2.18
CA HIS A 31 -11.46 -15.96 1.40
C HIS A 31 -12.72 -16.41 0.67
N GLU A 32 -13.90 -16.23 1.27
CA GLU A 32 -15.18 -16.63 0.67
C GLU A 32 -15.56 -15.84 -0.59
N TYR A 33 -15.02 -14.64 -0.78
CA TYR A 33 -15.30 -13.79 -1.94
C TYR A 33 -14.36 -14.06 -3.12
N PHE A 34 -13.40 -14.97 -2.97
CA PHE A 34 -12.37 -15.24 -3.95
C PHE A 34 -12.19 -16.74 -4.19
N GLU A 35 -12.66 -17.23 -5.34
CA GLU A 35 -12.65 -18.64 -5.70
C GLU A 35 -11.22 -19.21 -5.75
N GLY A 36 -10.99 -20.29 -4.99
CA GLY A 36 -9.71 -21.00 -4.95
C GLY A 36 -8.60 -20.29 -4.18
N ILE A 37 -8.89 -19.19 -3.47
CA ILE A 37 -7.90 -18.43 -2.69
C ILE A 37 -8.19 -18.57 -1.20
N SER A 38 -7.41 -19.41 -0.52
CA SER A 38 -7.55 -19.65 0.93
C SER A 38 -6.67 -18.77 1.82
N GLY A 39 -5.72 -18.02 1.24
CA GLY A 39 -4.81 -17.19 2.00
C GLY A 39 -3.62 -16.69 1.18
N LEU A 40 -2.62 -16.13 1.87
CA LEU A 40 -1.36 -15.74 1.26
C LEU A 40 -0.43 -16.96 1.09
N PRO A 41 0.49 -16.92 0.10
CA PRO A 41 1.57 -17.91 0.02
C PRO A 41 2.39 -17.95 1.32
N THR A 42 2.61 -19.14 1.85
CA THR A 42 3.38 -19.37 3.09
C THR A 42 4.78 -19.91 2.84
N ASP A 43 5.06 -20.35 1.61
CA ASP A 43 6.34 -20.87 1.13
C ASP A 43 7.31 -19.76 0.69
N ILE A 44 6.80 -18.56 0.42
CA ILE A 44 7.59 -17.37 0.07
C ILE A 44 7.37 -16.23 1.09
N PRO A 45 8.43 -15.49 1.48
CA PRO A 45 8.28 -14.33 2.34
C PRO A 45 7.39 -13.25 1.71
N CYS A 46 6.23 -13.01 2.31
CA CYS A 46 5.30 -11.96 1.90
C CYS A 46 4.43 -11.47 3.07
N CYS A 47 3.57 -10.50 2.79
CA CYS A 47 2.68 -9.92 3.78
C CYS A 47 1.39 -9.41 3.14
N GLU A 48 0.35 -9.28 3.96
CA GLU A 48 -0.88 -8.56 3.65
C GLU A 48 -0.78 -7.12 4.19
N ILE A 49 -1.24 -6.14 3.39
CA ILE A 49 -1.50 -4.79 3.87
C ILE A 49 -2.99 -4.55 4.10
N SER A 50 -3.29 -3.86 5.20
CA SER A 50 -4.63 -3.48 5.61
C SER A 50 -4.62 -2.10 6.27
N ARG A 51 -5.81 -1.51 6.47
CA ARG A 51 -6.00 -0.25 7.21
C ARG A 51 -5.14 0.91 6.68
N LEU A 52 -4.97 0.99 5.36
CA LEU A 52 -4.31 2.11 4.71
C LEU A 52 -5.15 3.38 4.88
N PHE A 53 -4.55 4.45 5.38
CA PHE A 53 -5.25 5.73 5.55
C PHE A 53 -4.34 6.94 5.32
N LEU A 54 -4.97 8.07 4.97
CA LEU A 54 -4.38 9.40 4.92
C LEU A 54 -5.44 10.40 5.40
N ASP A 55 -5.16 11.08 6.50
CA ASP A 55 -5.97 12.16 7.04
C ASP A 55 -5.69 13.45 6.25
N LYS A 56 -6.56 13.71 5.25
CA LYS A 56 -6.42 14.86 4.35
C LYS A 56 -6.65 16.18 5.09
N GLU A 57 -7.59 16.22 6.03
CA GLU A 57 -7.89 17.44 6.80
C GLU A 57 -6.71 17.85 7.66
N ARG A 58 -6.09 16.90 8.37
CA ARG A 58 -4.88 17.16 9.15
C ARG A 58 -3.70 17.53 8.28
N ARG A 59 -3.52 16.87 7.13
CA ARG A 59 -2.49 17.25 6.15
C ARG A 59 -2.66 18.71 5.72
N ASP A 60 -3.88 19.09 5.34
CA ASP A 60 -4.15 20.42 4.78
C ASP A 60 -4.04 21.50 5.87
N SER A 61 -4.56 21.23 7.07
CA SER A 61 -4.43 22.11 8.24
C SER A 61 -2.97 22.26 8.72
N ALA A 62 -2.10 21.31 8.37
CA ALA A 62 -0.67 21.38 8.65
C ALA A 62 0.13 22.11 7.56
N GLY A 63 -0.53 22.72 6.56
CA GLY A 63 0.15 23.43 5.47
C GLY A 63 0.83 22.50 4.46
N LEU A 64 0.52 21.20 4.48
CA LEU A 64 1.08 20.20 3.56
C LEU A 64 0.18 19.99 2.33
N HIS A 65 -0.72 20.92 2.06
CA HIS A 65 -1.57 20.90 0.88
C HIS A 65 -0.71 20.90 -0.40
N GLY A 66 -1.14 20.12 -1.40
CA GLY A 66 -0.42 19.99 -2.67
C GLY A 66 0.80 19.05 -2.63
N LEU A 67 1.28 18.64 -1.45
CA LEU A 67 2.33 17.61 -1.37
C LEU A 67 1.74 16.22 -1.65
N PRO A 68 2.47 15.35 -2.37
CA PRO A 68 2.00 14.00 -2.73
C PRO A 68 2.14 13.01 -1.55
N ALA A 69 1.49 13.32 -0.42
CA ALA A 69 1.59 12.55 0.84
C ALA A 69 1.19 11.07 0.70
N SER A 70 0.20 10.76 -0.14
CA SER A 70 -0.18 9.37 -0.44
C SER A 70 0.95 8.61 -1.13
N LYS A 71 1.67 9.25 -2.06
CA LYS A 71 2.82 8.63 -2.74
C LYS A 71 3.98 8.43 -1.80
N VAL A 72 4.24 9.36 -0.87
CA VAL A 72 5.26 9.15 0.18
C VAL A 72 4.94 7.91 1.01
N LEU A 73 3.68 7.72 1.39
CA LEU A 73 3.25 6.50 2.08
C LEU A 73 3.48 5.25 1.22
N PHE A 74 3.15 5.29 -0.08
CA PHE A 74 3.38 4.17 -0.99
C PHE A 74 4.87 3.82 -1.13
N LEU A 75 5.73 4.83 -1.26
CA LEU A 75 7.18 4.64 -1.28
C LEU A 75 7.67 4.01 0.03
N ALA A 76 7.16 4.49 1.18
CA ALA A 76 7.51 3.93 2.49
C ALA A 76 7.10 2.44 2.60
N MET A 77 5.91 2.09 2.09
CA MET A 77 5.45 0.69 2.04
C MET A 77 6.35 -0.19 1.15
N ILE A 78 6.80 0.34 0.01
CA ILE A 78 7.73 -0.37 -0.89
C ILE A 78 9.07 -0.59 -0.20
N PHE A 79 9.66 0.44 0.40
CA PHE A 79 10.94 0.32 1.11
C PHE A 79 10.85 -0.63 2.31
N TYR A 80 9.74 -0.61 3.05
CA TYR A 80 9.49 -1.57 4.12
C TYR A 80 9.54 -3.02 3.59
N CYS A 81 8.83 -3.31 2.49
CA CYS A 81 8.81 -4.65 1.90
C CYS A 81 10.20 -5.07 1.41
N MET A 82 10.92 -4.17 0.73
CA MET A 82 12.28 -4.42 0.26
C MET A 82 13.25 -4.74 1.40
N LYS A 83 13.17 -4.01 2.53
CA LYS A 83 13.99 -4.28 3.72
C LYS A 83 13.70 -5.64 4.36
N ARG A 84 12.47 -6.13 4.21
CA ARG A 84 12.05 -7.47 4.66
C ARG A 84 12.32 -8.56 3.64
N ASN A 85 12.95 -8.25 2.51
CA ASN A 85 13.13 -9.16 1.37
C ASN A 85 11.81 -9.70 0.81
N TYR A 86 10.70 -8.97 0.99
CA TYR A 86 9.43 -9.29 0.35
C TYR A 86 9.43 -8.75 -1.08
N ARG A 87 9.01 -9.58 -2.04
CA ARG A 87 8.84 -9.15 -3.45
C ARG A 87 7.73 -8.11 -3.65
N GLY A 88 6.85 -7.98 -2.66
CA GLY A 88 5.70 -7.11 -2.66
C GLY A 88 4.79 -7.42 -1.49
N MET A 89 3.55 -6.96 -1.59
CA MET A 89 2.53 -7.15 -0.58
C MET A 89 1.18 -7.44 -1.24
N TYR A 90 0.33 -8.18 -0.53
CA TYR A 90 -1.03 -8.51 -0.96
C TYR A 90 -2.05 -7.59 -0.27
N ALA A 91 -3.18 -7.35 -0.91
CA ALA A 91 -4.27 -6.61 -0.29
C ALA A 91 -5.62 -7.02 -0.87
N VAL A 92 -6.67 -6.88 -0.05
CA VAL A 92 -8.04 -6.74 -0.54
C VAL A 92 -8.35 -5.25 -0.62
N ALA A 93 -8.68 -4.78 -1.81
CA ALA A 93 -8.91 -3.36 -2.11
C ALA A 93 -10.29 -3.13 -2.70
N SER A 94 -10.93 -2.02 -2.30
CA SER A 94 -12.11 -1.52 -2.99
C SER A 94 -11.73 -0.95 -4.37
N ARG A 95 -12.72 -0.77 -5.25
CA ARG A 95 -12.53 -0.09 -6.54
C ARG A 95 -11.88 1.29 -6.41
N GLY A 96 -12.26 2.07 -5.40
CA GLY A 96 -11.68 3.38 -5.15
C GLY A 96 -10.20 3.31 -4.78
N MET A 97 -9.84 2.40 -3.89
CA MET A 97 -8.44 2.22 -3.48
C MET A 97 -7.57 1.69 -4.63
N TYR A 98 -8.10 0.72 -5.39
CA TYR A 98 -7.47 0.22 -6.61
C TYR A 98 -7.16 1.35 -7.60
N ALA A 99 -8.13 2.25 -7.83
CA ALA A 99 -7.94 3.40 -8.70
C ALA A 99 -6.84 4.35 -8.18
N ILE A 100 -6.79 4.61 -6.87
CA ILE A 100 -5.75 5.46 -6.26
C ILE A 100 -4.35 4.91 -6.53
N PHE A 101 -4.13 3.61 -6.35
CA PHE A 101 -2.83 2.98 -6.62
C PHE A 101 -2.43 3.08 -8.10
N ARG A 102 -3.39 2.81 -9.00
CA ARG A 102 -3.18 2.94 -10.45
C ARG A 102 -2.82 4.37 -10.85
N HIS A 103 -3.53 5.36 -10.33
CA HIS A 103 -3.24 6.78 -10.57
C HIS A 103 -1.88 7.21 -10.00
N ALA A 104 -1.40 6.53 -8.96
CA ALA A 104 -0.05 6.75 -8.45
C ALA A 104 1.06 6.13 -9.33
N ASN A 105 0.70 5.46 -10.43
CA ASN A 105 1.60 4.67 -11.27
C ASN A 105 2.24 3.49 -10.54
N TRP A 106 1.59 2.99 -9.48
CA TRP A 106 1.96 1.72 -8.90
C TRP A 106 1.41 0.62 -9.82
N LYS A 107 2.30 -0.17 -10.44
CA LYS A 107 1.97 -1.27 -11.34
C LYS A 107 1.41 -2.47 -10.57
N ILE A 108 0.23 -2.31 -9.99
CA ILE A 108 -0.47 -3.35 -9.25
C ILE A 108 -1.03 -4.42 -10.18
N GLU A 109 -1.02 -5.67 -9.70
CA GLU A 109 -1.56 -6.83 -10.39
C GLU A 109 -2.89 -7.22 -9.72
N VAL A 110 -3.93 -7.43 -10.52
CA VAL A 110 -5.20 -7.97 -10.03
C VAL A 110 -5.12 -9.48 -10.14
N ILE A 111 -5.11 -10.16 -8.99
CA ILE A 111 -5.12 -11.62 -8.93
C ILE A 111 -6.53 -12.12 -9.23
N GLN A 112 -7.52 -11.56 -8.54
CA GLN A 112 -8.91 -11.92 -8.74
C GLN A 112 -9.84 -10.76 -8.35
N LYS A 113 -11.03 -10.74 -8.97
CA LYS A 113 -12.12 -9.84 -8.59
C LYS A 113 -13.17 -10.66 -7.83
N GLY A 114 -13.70 -10.08 -6.77
CA GLY A 114 -14.80 -10.63 -5.99
C GLY A 114 -15.95 -9.65 -5.89
N LEU A 115 -17.07 -10.12 -5.37
CA LEU A 115 -18.20 -9.30 -4.96
C LEU A 115 -18.33 -9.41 -3.45
N SER A 116 -18.30 -8.29 -2.74
CA SER A 116 -18.48 -8.25 -1.30
C SER A 116 -19.90 -8.65 -0.90
N GLU A 117 -20.13 -8.81 0.40
CA GLU A 117 -21.44 -9.04 1.01
C GLU A 117 -22.48 -7.97 0.65
N LYS A 118 -22.02 -6.78 0.25
CA LYS A 118 -22.87 -5.65 -0.20
C LYS A 118 -23.04 -5.59 -1.71
N GLY A 119 -22.55 -6.57 -2.45
CA GLY A 119 -22.54 -6.58 -3.92
C GLY A 119 -21.56 -5.58 -4.53
N GLU A 120 -20.58 -5.08 -3.76
CA GLU A 120 -19.57 -4.15 -4.26
C GLU A 120 -18.36 -4.91 -4.82
N VAL A 121 -17.81 -4.43 -5.94
CA VAL A 121 -16.60 -5.04 -6.51
C VAL A 121 -15.40 -4.79 -5.61
N ILE A 122 -14.77 -5.87 -5.18
CA ILE A 122 -13.50 -5.90 -4.46
C ILE A 122 -12.43 -6.62 -5.27
N TYR A 123 -11.17 -6.28 -5.03
CA TYR A 123 -10.03 -6.80 -5.77
C TYR A 123 -9.05 -7.42 -4.78
N TYR A 124 -8.69 -8.67 -5.02
CA TYR A 124 -7.48 -9.24 -4.43
C TYR A 124 -6.32 -8.90 -5.33
N ILE A 125 -5.35 -8.15 -4.80
CA ILE A 125 -4.27 -7.54 -5.57
C ILE A 125 -2.90 -7.90 -5.00
N PHE A 126 -1.92 -7.96 -5.89
CA PHE A 126 -0.51 -7.95 -5.55
C PHE A 126 0.08 -6.58 -5.91
N MET A 127 0.82 -6.01 -4.96
CA MET A 127 1.45 -4.69 -5.07
C MET A 127 2.98 -4.89 -5.02
N PRO A 128 3.68 -4.82 -6.17
CA PRO A 128 5.09 -5.15 -6.25
C PRO A 128 5.95 -4.12 -5.50
N ALA A 129 7.05 -4.58 -4.92
CA ALA A 129 8.02 -3.75 -4.21
C ALA A 129 9.42 -3.92 -4.83
N SER A 130 9.87 -2.89 -5.54
CA SER A 130 11.21 -2.83 -6.13
C SER A 130 11.63 -1.39 -6.38
N MET A 131 12.92 -1.19 -6.65
CA MET A 131 13.42 0.12 -7.07
C MET A 131 12.81 0.60 -8.39
N SER A 132 12.50 -0.29 -9.33
CA SER A 132 11.84 0.12 -10.58
C SER A 132 10.45 0.68 -10.34
N ILE A 133 9.69 0.10 -9.40
CA ILE A 133 8.37 0.62 -9.01
C ILE A 133 8.50 1.98 -8.31
N VAL A 134 9.51 2.17 -7.45
CA VAL A 134 9.81 3.48 -6.85
C VAL A 134 10.01 4.53 -7.94
N GLU A 135 10.83 4.23 -8.95
CA GLU A 135 11.10 5.15 -10.06
C GLU A 135 9.87 5.44 -10.93
N ASP A 136 9.01 4.44 -11.16
CA ASP A 136 7.74 4.61 -11.88
C ASP A 136 6.78 5.58 -11.16
N ILE A 137 6.68 5.47 -9.83
CA ILE A 137 5.83 6.34 -9.00
C ILE A 137 6.35 7.78 -9.01
N ILE A 138 7.67 7.96 -8.94
CA ILE A 138 8.35 9.26 -8.85
C ILE A 138 8.31 10.01 -10.19
N THR A 139 8.78 9.37 -11.27
CA THR A 139 9.10 10.06 -12.53
C THR A 139 7.86 10.65 -13.21
N ARG A 140 6.70 10.06 -12.95
CA ARG A 140 5.41 10.49 -13.52
C ARG A 140 4.68 11.52 -12.65
N ASP A 141 5.27 11.98 -11.56
CA ASP A 141 4.70 13.00 -10.68
C ASP A 141 5.27 14.39 -10.96
N LYS A 142 4.43 15.43 -10.83
CA LYS A 142 4.85 16.82 -10.98
C LYS A 142 5.85 17.26 -9.90
N ALA A 143 5.78 16.66 -8.72
CA ALA A 143 6.68 16.88 -7.60
C ALA A 143 7.80 15.81 -7.53
N SER A 144 8.24 15.29 -8.69
CA SER A 144 9.25 14.22 -8.77
C SER A 144 10.55 14.57 -8.04
N GLY A 145 11.05 15.81 -8.13
CA GLY A 145 12.24 16.26 -7.41
C GLY A 145 12.12 16.10 -5.89
N TRP A 146 10.98 16.55 -5.33
CA TRP A 146 10.68 16.41 -3.90
C TRP A 146 10.50 14.95 -3.49
N LEU A 147 9.80 14.14 -4.29
CA LEU A 147 9.66 12.71 -4.04
C LEU A 147 11.00 11.95 -4.09
N ARG A 148 11.95 12.37 -4.94
CA ARG A 148 13.32 11.82 -4.96
C ARG A 148 14.11 12.15 -3.70
N GLU A 149 13.87 13.30 -3.10
CA GLU A 149 14.47 13.66 -1.82
C GLU A 149 13.87 12.82 -0.69
N MET A 150 12.54 12.74 -0.63
CA MET A 150 11.85 11.91 0.37
C MET A 150 12.23 10.43 0.24
N SER A 151 12.35 9.90 -0.97
CA SER A 151 12.73 8.50 -1.17
C SER A 151 14.12 8.17 -0.64
N ARG A 152 15.06 9.13 -0.64
CA ARG A 152 16.38 8.94 -0.01
C ARG A 152 16.26 8.78 1.50
N HIS A 153 15.42 9.58 2.16
CA HIS A 153 15.17 9.43 3.60
C HIS A 153 14.48 8.10 3.93
N LEU A 154 13.50 7.70 3.12
CA LEU A 154 12.73 6.47 3.33
C LEU A 154 13.54 5.17 3.17
N ARG A 155 14.68 5.20 2.45
CA ARG A 155 15.57 4.03 2.34
C ARG A 155 16.15 3.57 3.68
N HIS A 156 16.13 4.43 4.69
CA HIS A 156 16.63 4.13 6.03
C HIS A 156 15.55 3.61 6.98
N LEU A 157 14.29 3.54 6.55
CA LEU A 157 13.22 2.84 7.28
C LEU A 157 13.60 1.40 7.57
#